data_AF-A0A2M7IR72-F1
#
_entry.id   AF-A0A2M7IR72-F1
#
_cell.length_a   1.000
_cell.length_b   1.000
_cell.length_c   1.000
_cell.angle_alpha   90.00
_cell.angle_beta   90.00
_cell.angle_gamma   90.00
#
_symmetry.space_group_name_H-M   'P 1'
#
loop_
_entity.id
_entity.type
_entity.pdbx_description
1 polymer ?
#
loop_
_entity_poly.entity_id
_entity_poly.type
_entity_poly.pdbx_seq_one_letter_code
_entity_poly.pdbx_strand_id
1 'polypeptide(L)' 'MKDIIKLIRVPQWIKNLFVFIPVVYSRNLFHPDYLVKSITAFIIFCLLSSVVYVINDIVDAEADRH' A
#
# COMPACT_ATOMS: atom_id res chain seq x y z
N MET A 1 2.51 19.65 -0.56
CA MET A 1 1.97 18.48 0.21
C MET A 1 0.96 17.66 -0.60
N LYS A 2 -0.02 18.26 -1.29
CA LYS A 2 -0.99 17.52 -2.12
C LYS A 2 -0.32 16.64 -3.19
N ASP A 3 0.79 17.09 -3.78
CA ASP A 3 1.49 16.35 -4.83
C ASP A 3 2.15 15.07 -4.31
N ILE A 4 2.70 15.09 -3.10
CA ILE A 4 3.30 13.90 -2.47
C ILE A 4 2.20 12.88 -2.15
N ILE A 5 1.06 13.31 -1.62
CA ILE A 5 -0.09 12.44 -1.32
C ILE A 5 -0.64 11.79 -2.61
N LYS A 6 -0.66 12.54 -3.71
CA LYS A 6 -1.04 12.05 -5.03
C LYS A 6 0.01 11.07 -5.57
N LEU A 7 1.29 11.38 -5.41
CA LEU A 7 2.42 10.55 -5.87
C LEU A 7 2.45 9.19 -5.15
N ILE A 8 2.29 9.17 -3.83
CA ILE A 8 2.24 7.92 -3.06
C ILE A 8 0.87 7.25 -3.11
N ARG A 9 -0.12 7.84 -3.80
CA ARG A 9 -1.44 7.23 -4.05
C ARG A 9 -2.13 6.76 -2.77
N VAL A 10 -2.19 7.62 -1.75
CA VAL A 10 -2.86 7.32 -0.47
C VAL A 10 -4.29 6.80 -0.64
N PRO A 11 -5.13 7.30 -1.56
CA PRO A 11 -6.48 6.75 -1.78
C PRO A 11 -6.50 5.28 -2.20
N GLN A 12 -5.44 4.80 -2.84
CA GLN A 12 -5.32 3.43 -3.33
C GLN A 12 -4.92 2.44 -2.22
N TRP A 13 -4.40 2.93 -1.08
CA TRP A 13 -3.98 2.10 0.05
C TRP A 13 -5.12 1.31 0.68
N ILE A 14 -6.38 1.71 0.46
CA ILE A 14 -7.55 0.95 0.93
C ILE A 14 -7.56 -0.48 0.39
N LYS A 15 -7.02 -0.70 -0.83
CA LYS A 15 -6.87 -2.04 -1.40
C LYS A 15 -5.84 -2.86 -0.63
N ASN A 16 -4.87 -2.24 0.02
CA ASN A 16 -3.83 -2.94 0.77
C ASN A 16 -4.31 -3.42 2.15
N LEU A 17 -5.53 -3.04 2.58
CA LEU A 17 -6.13 -3.56 3.80
C LEU A 17 -6.30 -5.09 3.80
N PHE A 18 -6.25 -5.74 2.63
CA PHE A 18 -6.21 -7.20 2.53
C PHE A 18 -5.05 -7.84 3.32
N VAL A 19 -3.96 -7.10 3.60
CA VAL A 19 -2.86 -7.55 4.47
C VAL A 19 -3.32 -7.90 5.89
N PHE A 20 -4.44 -7.35 6.37
CA PHE A 20 -4.99 -7.65 7.68
C PHE A 20 -5.88 -8.91 7.71
N ILE A 21 -6.28 -9.47 6.57
CA ILE A 21 -7.14 -10.67 6.53
C ILE A 21 -6.56 -11.81 7.40
N PRO A 22 -5.29 -12.22 7.26
CA PRO A 22 -4.75 -13.34 8.04
C PRO A 22 -4.82 -13.12 9.56
N VAL A 23 -4.62 -11.88 10.04
CA VAL A 23 -4.65 -11.57 11.48
C VAL A 23 -6.07 -11.58 12.04
N VAL A 24 -7.05 -11.18 11.23
CA VAL A 24 -8.48 -11.25 11.57
C VAL A 24 -8.92 -12.71 11.66
N TYR A 25 -8.59 -13.54 10.66
CA TYR A 25 -9.03 -14.94 10.61
C TYR A 25 -8.29 -15.84 11.61
N SER A 26 -7.05 -15.52 11.97
CA SER A 26 -6.30 -16.24 13.01
C SER A 26 -6.75 -15.92 14.44
N ARG A 27 -7.72 -15.02 14.63
CA ARG A 27 -8.22 -14.52 15.93
C ARG A 27 -7.14 -13.84 16.79
N ASN A 28 -6.02 -13.45 16.21
CA ASN A 28 -4.91 -12.76 16.89
C ASN A 28 -4.98 -11.23 16.76
N LEU A 29 -6.14 -10.68 16.39
CA LEU A 29 -6.31 -9.24 16.14
C LEU A 29 -5.93 -8.37 17.36
N PHE A 30 -6.18 -8.87 18.57
CA PHE A 30 -5.88 -8.18 19.82
C PHE A 30 -4.54 -8.57 20.43
N HIS A 31 -3.76 -9.41 19.76
CA HIS A 31 -2.44 -9.81 20.23
C HIS A 31 -1.40 -8.78 19.74
N PRO A 32 -0.76 -8.01 20.64
CA PRO A 32 0.05 -6.85 20.27
C PRO A 32 1.13 -7.15 19.23
N ASP A 33 1.83 -8.28 19.39
CA ASP A 33 2.89 -8.68 18.46
C ASP A 33 2.40 -8.89 17.02
N TYR A 34 1.23 -9.51 16.86
CA TYR A 34 0.66 -9.76 15.55
C TYR A 34 0.11 -8.47 14.94
N LEU A 35 -0.47 -7.60 15.76
CA LEU A 35 -0.96 -6.30 15.31
C LEU A 35 0.18 -5.41 14.81
N VAL A 36 1.30 -5.33 15.55
CA VAL A 36 2.49 -4.57 15.13
C VAL A 36 3.03 -5.12 13.82
N LYS A 37 3.20 -6.45 13.71
CA LYS A 37 3.65 -7.09 12.46
C LYS A 37 2.73 -6.79 11.29
N SER A 38 1.40 -6.86 11.48
CA SER A 38 0.42 -6.58 10.42
C SER A 38 0.43 -5.11 10.01
N ILE A 39 0.58 -4.17 10.94
CA ILE A 39 0.71 -2.73 10.63
C ILE A 39 2.00 -2.46 9.84
N THR A 40 3.13 -3.04 10.28
CA THR A 40 4.40 -2.91 9.56
C THR A 40 4.30 -3.50 8.15
N ALA A 41 3.71 -4.68 8.00
CA ALA A 41 3.46 -5.30 6.71
C ALA A 41 2.56 -4.41 5.82
N PHE A 42 1.50 -3.83 6.37
CA PHE A 42 0.62 -2.92 5.65
C PHE A 42 1.37 -1.68 5.14
N ILE A 43 2.20 -1.04 5.97
CA ILE A 43 2.99 0.13 5.56
C ILE A 43 3.98 -0.24 4.44
N ILE A 44 4.69 -1.35 4.59
CA ILE A 44 5.62 -1.84 3.55
C ILE A 44 4.86 -2.10 2.25
N PHE A 45 3.70 -2.75 2.31
CA PHE A 45 2.90 -3.08 1.13
C PHE A 45 2.36 -1.82 0.44
N CYS A 46 1.93 -0.82 1.22
CA CYS A 46 1.56 0.49 0.71
C CYS A 46 2.69 1.17 -0.04
N LEU A 47 3.89 1.22 0.53
CA LEU A 47 5.06 1.80 -0.12
C LEU A 47 5.46 1.05 -1.40
N LEU A 48 5.49 -0.28 -1.37
CA LEU A 48 5.79 -1.10 -2.56
C LEU A 48 4.76 -0.89 -3.67
N SER A 49 3.47 -0.86 -3.31
CA SER A 49 2.39 -0.57 -4.26
C SER A 49 2.55 0.83 -4.86
N SER A 50 2.87 1.84 -4.05
CA SER A 50 3.16 3.21 -4.54
C SER A 50 4.33 3.23 -5.52
N VAL A 51 5.40 2.48 -5.27
CA VAL A 51 6.56 2.38 -6.19
C VAL A 51 6.14 1.78 -7.53
N VAL A 52 5.36 0.69 -7.54
CA VAL A 52 4.86 0.08 -8.78
C VAL A 52 4.03 1.08 -9.57
N TYR A 53 3.19 1.85 -8.89
CA TYR A 53 2.40 2.88 -9.57
C TYR A 53 3.23 4.03 -10.11
N VAL A 54 4.25 4.48 -9.39
CA VAL A 54 5.17 5.51 -9.89
C VAL A 54 5.91 5.01 -11.13
N ILE A 55 6.35 3.75 -11.15
CA ILE A 55 6.98 3.15 -12.33
C ILE A 55 5.99 3.08 -13.50
N ASN A 56 4.76 2.63 -13.26
CA ASN A 56 3.74 2.60 -14.30
C ASN A 56 3.47 4.00 -14.86
N ASP A 57 3.38 5.02 -13.99
CA ASP A 57 3.15 6.39 -14.44
C ASP A 57 4.29 6.94 -15.31
N ILE A 58 5.54 6.53 -15.04
CA ILE A 58 6.69 6.90 -15.87
C ILE A 58 6.62 6.22 -17.23
N VAL A 59 6.35 4.91 -17.25
CA VAL A 59 6.23 4.12 -18.49
C VAL A 59 5.05 4.60 -19.33
N ASP A 60 3.89 4.82 -18.72
CA ASP A 60 2.69 5.32 -19.38
C ASP A 60 2.91 6.74 -19.90
N ALA A 61 3.66 7.60 -19.20
CA ALA A 61 4.02 8.94 -19.69
C ALA A 61 5.02 8.93 -20.86
N GLU A 62 5.76 7.84 -21.08
CA GLU A 62 6.53 7.63 -22.32
C GLU A 62 5.61 7.16 -23.46
N ALA A 63 4.62 6.32 -23.16
CA ALA A 63 3.66 5.79 -24.14
C ALA A 63 2.60 6.81 -24.58
N ASP A 64 2.11 7.68 -23.69
CA ASP A 64 1.12 8.75 -23.96
C ASP A 64 1.70 9.93 -24.76
N ARG A 65 2.96 9.83 -25.19
CA ARG A 65 3.66 10.87 -25.94
C ARG A 65 3.40 10.82 -27.46
N HIS A 66 2.39 10.06 -27.90
CA HIS A 66 2.01 9.85 -29.30
C HIS A 66 0.53 10.20 -29.55
#